data_AF-A0A833N883-F1
#
_entry.id   AF-A0A833N883-F1
#
_cell.length_a   1.000
_cell.length_b   1.000
_cell.length_c   1.000
_cell.angle_alpha   90.00
_cell.angle_beta   90.00
_cell.angle_gamma   90.00
#
_symmetry.space_group_name_H-M   'P 1'
#
loop_
_entity.id
_entity.type
_entity.pdbx_description
1 polymer ?
#
loop_
_entity_poly.entity_id
_entity_poly.type
_entity_poly.pdbx_seq_one_letter_code
_entity_poly.pdbx_strand_id
1 'polypeptide(L)'
;MFHLNNLKYSSRIVSFHFKGFLLILFSLLCIACKSITLKEAESIESSYSLLPLEDKNYEPILSKWFRENYKYRDLELLFVSSATLLSPQMKNAYEKRLIETQGNNVKIDKNILNDSSTFGIIINHFTKNRVLLELNDQKLWTLQLNIDGKDYSPDSIIYYKNKDMLSSYFPDNNYWSRFYLVLFKLPPPILDKIESVNVRQKNDKNQSLPQIDDRTIVFTMNSGEMQMKFSWIH
;
A
#
# COMPACT_ATOMS: atom_id res chain seq x y z
N MET A 1 -72.95 -5.92 42.59
CA MET A 1 -72.28 -6.45 41.37
C MET A 1 -71.49 -5.40 40.56
N PHE A 2 -71.50 -4.10 40.94
CA PHE A 2 -70.77 -3.05 40.21
C PHE A 2 -69.30 -2.82 40.63
N HIS A 3 -68.90 -3.23 41.84
CA HIS A 3 -67.54 -2.97 42.35
C HIS A 3 -66.42 -3.87 41.77
N LEU A 4 -66.76 -5.05 41.24
CA LEU A 4 -65.76 -5.99 40.71
C LEU A 4 -65.29 -5.65 39.28
N ASN A 5 -66.08 -4.90 38.50
CA ASN A 5 -65.71 -4.50 37.15
C ASN A 5 -64.72 -3.33 37.11
N ASN A 6 -64.73 -2.44 38.12
CA ASN A 6 -63.78 -1.32 38.19
C ASN A 6 -62.34 -1.76 38.51
N LEU A 7 -62.15 -2.85 39.25
CA LEU A 7 -60.81 -3.39 39.56
C LEU A 7 -60.14 -4.05 38.35
N LYS A 8 -60.92 -4.72 37.47
CA LYS A 8 -60.38 -5.28 36.21
C LYS A 8 -60.00 -4.20 35.20
N TYR A 9 -60.68 -3.04 35.23
CA TYR A 9 -60.37 -1.94 34.33
C TYR A 9 -59.08 -1.22 34.74
N SER A 10 -58.88 -0.98 36.04
CA SER A 10 -57.64 -0.35 36.51
C SER A 10 -56.40 -1.25 36.33
N SER A 11 -56.53 -2.57 36.51
CA SER A 11 -55.39 -3.49 36.33
C SER A 11 -54.92 -3.57 34.87
N ARG A 12 -55.85 -3.43 33.90
CA ARG A 12 -55.51 -3.39 32.47
C ARG A 12 -54.83 -2.08 32.07
N ILE A 13 -55.26 -0.96 32.63
CA ILE A 13 -54.65 0.35 32.39
C ILE A 13 -53.21 0.39 32.93
N VAL A 14 -52.99 -0.12 34.16
CA VAL A 14 -51.65 -0.20 34.76
C VAL A 14 -50.73 -1.13 33.95
N SER A 15 -51.23 -2.26 33.46
CA SER A 15 -50.46 -3.18 32.60
C SER A 15 -50.07 -2.55 31.26
N PHE A 16 -50.95 -1.74 30.66
CA PHE A 16 -50.70 -1.09 29.37
C PHE A 16 -49.65 0.03 29.50
N HIS A 17 -49.71 0.84 30.56
CA HIS A 17 -48.70 1.86 30.85
C HIS A 17 -47.33 1.26 31.19
N PHE A 18 -47.30 0.13 31.91
CA PHE A 18 -46.04 -0.55 32.24
C PHE A 18 -45.33 -1.11 31.00
N LYS A 19 -46.08 -1.66 30.03
CA LYS A 19 -45.53 -2.12 28.75
C LYS A 19 -44.99 -0.98 27.88
N GLY A 20 -45.69 0.16 27.85
CA GLY A 20 -45.22 1.36 27.15
C GLY A 20 -43.93 1.91 27.75
N PHE A 21 -43.82 1.95 29.07
CA PHE A 21 -42.61 2.40 29.78
C PHE A 21 -41.40 1.49 29.49
N LEU A 22 -41.59 0.17 29.49
CA LEU A 22 -40.55 -0.80 29.14
C LEU A 22 -40.03 -0.63 27.71
N LEU A 23 -40.91 -0.36 26.75
CA LEU A 23 -40.51 -0.11 25.35
C LEU A 23 -39.71 1.19 25.21
N ILE A 24 -40.10 2.26 25.90
CA ILE A 24 -39.36 3.53 25.89
C ILE A 24 -37.98 3.35 26.54
N LEU A 25 -37.89 2.63 27.66
CA LEU A 25 -36.62 2.36 28.34
C LEU A 25 -35.68 1.52 27.46
N PHE A 26 -36.21 0.49 26.78
CA PHE A 26 -35.44 -0.33 25.85
C PHE A 26 -34.96 0.48 24.63
N SER A 27 -35.81 1.36 24.11
CA SER A 27 -35.46 2.25 23.00
C SER A 27 -34.34 3.22 23.40
N LEU A 28 -34.41 3.80 24.60
CA LEU A 28 -33.37 4.70 25.13
C LEU A 28 -32.02 3.98 25.36
N LEU A 29 -32.04 2.73 25.83
CA LEU A 29 -30.84 1.90 25.99
C LEU A 29 -30.20 1.54 24.63
N CYS A 30 -31.01 1.26 23.60
CA CYS A 30 -30.51 1.01 22.25
C CYS A 30 -29.88 2.27 21.60
N ILE A 31 -30.39 3.47 21.90
CA ILE A 31 -29.79 4.73 21.43
C ILE A 31 -28.48 4.98 22.17
N ALA A 32 -28.43 4.76 23.49
CA ALA A 32 -27.20 4.93 24.29
C ALA A 32 -26.06 3.99 23.86
N CYS A 33 -26.36 2.74 23.45
CA CYS A 33 -25.35 1.83 22.89
C CYS A 33 -24.80 2.30 21.54
N LYS A 34 -25.61 2.96 20.70
CA LYS A 34 -25.13 3.50 19.41
C LYS A 34 -24.31 4.80 19.59
N SER A 35 -24.60 5.59 20.62
CA SER A 35 -23.88 6.85 20.87
C SER A 35 -22.47 6.64 21.41
N ILE A 36 -22.21 5.53 22.12
CA ILE A 36 -20.86 5.22 22.65
C ILE A 36 -19.91 4.79 21.52
N THR A 37 -20.42 4.15 20.47
CA THR A 37 -19.59 3.73 19.32
C THR A 37 -19.26 4.87 18.35
N LEU A 38 -19.95 6.02 18.44
CA LEU A 38 -19.72 7.17 17.56
C LEU A 38 -18.67 8.14 18.11
N LYS A 39 -18.54 8.27 19.43
CA LYS A 39 -17.55 9.18 20.04
C LYS A 39 -16.10 8.67 20.00
N GLU A 40 -15.90 7.36 19.85
CA GLU A 40 -14.56 6.77 19.68
C GLU A 40 -14.11 6.73 18.21
N ALA A 41 -15.02 7.02 17.27
CA ALA A 41 -14.71 7.13 15.84
C ALA A 41 -14.25 8.54 15.43
N GLU A 42 -14.46 9.56 16.27
CA GLU A 42 -14.08 10.95 16.00
C GLU A 42 -12.72 11.37 16.60
N SER A 43 -12.04 10.51 17.36
CA SER A 43 -10.71 10.81 17.94
C SER A 43 -9.53 10.18 17.19
N ILE A 44 -9.76 9.68 15.98
CA ILE A 44 -8.70 9.58 14.97
C ILE A 44 -9.05 10.60 13.90
N GLU A 45 -9.02 11.88 14.26
CA GLU A 45 -8.54 12.88 13.30
C GLU A 45 -7.16 12.37 12.87
N SER A 46 -7.17 11.62 11.78
CA SER A 46 -6.05 11.43 10.88
C SER A 46 -5.34 12.78 10.82
N SER A 47 -4.22 12.92 11.53
CA SER A 47 -3.22 13.91 11.15
C SER A 47 -3.07 13.71 9.64
N TYR A 48 -3.49 14.70 8.86
CA TYR A 48 -3.36 14.65 7.41
C TYR A 48 -1.87 14.55 7.12
N SER A 49 -1.34 13.33 7.10
CA SER A 49 0.01 13.10 6.62
C SER A 49 -0.02 13.55 5.17
N LEU A 50 0.79 14.57 4.86
CA LEU A 50 1.03 15.02 3.48
C LEU A 50 1.16 13.80 2.57
N LEU A 51 0.64 13.83 1.33
CA LEU A 51 0.80 12.70 0.42
C LEU A 51 2.30 12.36 0.26
N PRO A 52 2.66 11.10 -0.08
CA PRO A 52 4.06 10.70 -0.23
C PRO A 52 4.92 11.64 -1.10
N LEU A 53 4.35 12.14 -2.19
CA LEU A 53 5.03 13.08 -3.09
C LEU A 53 4.92 14.56 -2.67
N GLU A 54 4.21 14.88 -1.59
CA GLU A 54 4.08 16.24 -1.07
C GLU A 54 4.96 16.48 0.16
N ASP A 55 5.46 15.42 0.79
CA ASP A 55 6.38 15.51 1.90
C ASP A 55 7.79 15.88 1.42
N LYS A 56 8.21 17.10 1.72
CA LYS A 56 9.52 17.67 1.34
C LYS A 56 10.73 16.81 1.76
N ASN A 57 10.62 16.02 2.83
CA ASN A 57 11.72 15.18 3.31
C ASN A 57 11.73 13.80 2.65
N TYR A 58 10.58 13.34 2.16
CA TYR A 58 10.41 11.99 1.62
C TYR A 58 10.35 11.97 0.09
N GLU A 59 9.72 12.97 -0.53
CA GLU A 59 9.55 13.11 -1.97
C GLU A 59 10.86 12.93 -2.73
N PRO A 60 12.00 13.58 -2.37
CA PRO A 60 13.21 13.46 -3.18
C PRO A 60 13.79 12.03 -3.21
N ILE A 61 13.51 11.25 -2.17
CA ILE A 61 13.93 9.85 -2.07
C ILE A 61 12.95 8.99 -2.85
N LEU A 62 11.64 9.19 -2.66
CA LEU A 62 10.61 8.44 -3.37
C LEU A 62 10.72 8.67 -4.88
N SER A 63 10.81 9.91 -5.37
CA SER A 63 10.88 10.23 -6.79
C SER A 63 12.14 9.69 -7.47
N LYS A 64 13.25 9.51 -6.73
CA LYS A 64 14.43 8.80 -7.24
C LYS A 64 14.12 7.35 -7.61
N TRP A 65 13.33 6.66 -6.78
CA TRP A 65 13.10 5.21 -6.86
C TRP A 65 11.71 4.80 -7.35
N PHE A 66 10.77 5.72 -7.49
CA PHE A 66 9.41 5.51 -7.98
C PHE A 66 9.32 5.76 -9.48
N ARG A 67 8.69 4.86 -10.21
CA ARG A 67 8.40 5.01 -11.64
C ARG A 67 6.97 4.60 -11.91
N GLU A 68 6.35 5.24 -12.87
CA GLU A 68 4.98 4.93 -13.26
C GLU A 68 4.83 4.87 -14.78
N ASN A 69 3.96 3.98 -15.22
CA ASN A 69 3.62 3.78 -16.61
C ASN A 69 2.11 3.69 -16.77
N TYR A 70 1.63 4.39 -17.80
CA TYR A 70 0.24 4.36 -18.23
C TYR A 70 0.17 3.80 -19.64
N LYS A 71 -0.84 2.98 -19.91
CA LYS A 71 -1.13 2.48 -21.26
C LYS A 71 -2.58 2.76 -21.61
N TYR A 72 -2.73 3.47 -22.72
CA TYR A 72 -4.01 3.85 -23.30
C TYR A 72 -4.19 3.15 -24.65
N ARG A 73 -5.43 2.87 -25.00
CA ARG A 73 -5.87 2.60 -26.36
C ARG A 73 -6.99 3.59 -26.65
N ASP A 74 -6.79 4.42 -27.66
CA ASP A 74 -7.63 5.58 -27.92
C ASP A 74 -7.73 6.49 -26.69
N LEU A 75 -8.94 6.69 -26.14
CA LEU A 75 -9.20 7.45 -24.92
C LEU A 75 -9.41 6.55 -23.70
N GLU A 76 -9.20 5.25 -23.84
CA GLU A 76 -9.42 4.28 -22.78
C GLU A 76 -8.11 3.91 -22.07
N LEU A 77 -8.07 4.16 -20.75
CA LEU A 77 -7.02 3.65 -19.89
C LEU A 77 -7.14 2.13 -19.77
N LEU A 78 -6.14 1.41 -20.28
CA LEU A 78 -6.08 -0.05 -20.23
C LEU A 78 -5.32 -0.54 -18.99
N PHE A 79 -4.18 0.10 -18.69
CA PHE A 79 -3.28 -0.29 -17.60
C PHE A 79 -2.64 0.91 -16.93
N VAL A 80 -2.47 0.80 -15.62
CA VAL A 80 -1.56 1.65 -14.83
C VAL A 80 -0.70 0.73 -14.00
N SER A 81 0.61 0.93 -14.06
CA SER A 81 1.52 0.34 -13.10
C SER A 81 2.51 1.36 -12.61
N SER A 82 2.65 1.42 -11.30
CA SER A 82 3.77 2.07 -10.64
C SER A 82 4.64 1.04 -9.94
N ALA A 83 5.94 1.30 -9.91
CA ALA A 83 6.94 0.45 -9.30
C ALA A 83 7.91 1.30 -8.49
N THR A 84 8.19 0.87 -7.27
CA THR A 84 9.20 1.47 -6.39
C THR A 84 10.30 0.48 -6.10
N LEU A 85 11.53 0.86 -6.41
CA LEU A 85 12.70 0.06 -6.12
C LEU A 85 13.07 0.16 -4.63
N LEU A 86 13.18 -0.98 -3.94
CA LEU A 86 13.49 -1.06 -2.50
C LEU A 86 15.00 -0.98 -2.23
N SER A 87 15.61 0.15 -2.56
CA SER A 87 16.99 0.44 -2.15
C SER A 87 17.10 0.58 -0.61
N PRO A 88 18.29 0.41 -0.01
CA PRO A 88 18.48 0.66 1.42
C PRO A 88 18.04 2.07 1.84
N GLN A 89 18.30 3.07 0.99
CA GLN A 89 17.85 4.45 1.23
C GLN A 89 16.33 4.54 1.24
N MET A 90 15.65 3.88 0.30
CA MET A 90 14.20 3.88 0.20
C MET A 90 13.54 3.15 1.37
N LYS A 91 14.06 1.98 1.77
CA LYS A 91 13.59 1.21 2.93
C LYS A 91 13.66 2.05 4.22
N ASN A 92 14.80 2.69 4.47
CA ASN A 92 15.00 3.56 5.63
C ASN A 92 14.06 4.78 5.61
N ALA A 93 13.91 5.43 4.45
CA ALA A 93 13.02 6.58 4.31
C ALA A 93 11.56 6.17 4.54
N TYR A 94 11.15 5.01 4.03
CA TYR A 94 9.82 4.46 4.23
C TYR A 94 9.53 4.17 5.70
N GLU A 95 10.45 3.48 6.38
CA GLU A 95 10.32 3.19 7.82
C GLU A 95 10.19 4.46 8.64
N LYS A 96 11.06 5.46 8.40
CA LYS A 96 10.99 6.76 9.06
C LYS A 96 9.64 7.44 8.84
N ARG A 97 9.18 7.51 7.59
CA ARG A 97 7.87 8.09 7.24
C ARG A 97 6.73 7.34 7.91
N LEU A 98 6.76 6.02 7.94
CA LEU A 98 5.71 5.20 8.53
C LEU A 98 5.59 5.47 10.04
N ILE A 99 6.73 5.60 10.74
CA ILE A 99 6.76 5.99 12.16
C ILE A 99 6.25 7.42 12.36
N GLU A 100 6.63 8.37 11.50
CA GLU A 100 6.18 9.76 11.58
C GLU A 100 4.67 9.92 11.34
N THR A 101 4.10 9.10 10.46
CA THR A 101 2.68 9.19 10.05
C THR A 101 1.75 8.33 10.89
N GLN A 102 2.20 7.14 11.32
CA GLN A 102 1.37 6.15 12.04
C GLN A 102 1.81 5.95 13.51
N GLY A 103 2.89 6.60 13.94
CA GLY A 103 3.42 6.54 15.30
C GLY A 103 4.35 5.35 15.56
N ASN A 104 4.99 5.36 16.75
CA ASN A 104 6.03 4.39 17.14
C ASN A 104 5.54 2.93 17.26
N ASN A 105 4.23 2.69 17.32
CA ASN A 105 3.66 1.35 17.48
C ASN A 105 3.32 0.68 16.14
N VAL A 106 3.71 1.29 15.02
CA VAL A 106 3.40 0.76 13.69
C VAL A 106 4.11 -0.58 13.46
N LYS A 107 3.34 -1.58 13.02
CA LYS A 107 3.87 -2.91 12.68
C LYS A 107 4.43 -2.88 11.27
N ILE A 108 5.74 -2.72 11.13
CA ILE A 108 6.38 -2.79 9.82
C ILE A 108 6.45 -4.25 9.38
N ASP A 109 6.01 -4.54 8.16
CA ASP A 109 6.16 -5.88 7.59
C ASP A 109 7.64 -6.16 7.29
N LYS A 110 8.17 -7.15 8.00
CA LYS A 110 9.54 -7.62 7.85
C LYS A 110 9.81 -8.11 6.42
N ASN A 111 8.81 -8.56 5.66
CA ASN A 111 9.00 -8.98 4.27
C ASN A 111 9.44 -7.82 3.35
N ILE A 112 9.03 -6.58 3.67
CA ILE A 112 9.43 -5.39 2.91
C ILE A 112 10.85 -4.96 3.30
N LEU A 113 11.19 -5.10 4.59
CA LEU A 113 12.46 -4.67 5.15
C LEU A 113 13.57 -5.75 5.07
N ASN A 114 13.24 -7.02 4.86
CA ASN A 114 14.21 -8.10 5.04
C ASN A 114 15.27 -8.22 3.94
N ASP A 115 16.36 -8.80 4.41
CA ASP A 115 17.53 -9.43 3.79
C ASP A 115 18.31 -8.62 2.74
N SER A 116 19.57 -8.32 3.09
CA SER A 116 20.60 -7.77 2.18
C SER A 116 20.88 -8.69 0.99
N SER A 117 20.46 -9.94 1.06
CA SER A 117 20.59 -10.95 0.00
C SER A 117 19.52 -10.83 -1.11
N THR A 118 18.50 -9.99 -0.91
CA THR A 118 17.35 -9.90 -1.83
C THR A 118 17.13 -8.48 -2.36
N PHE A 119 16.87 -8.41 -3.65
CA PHE A 119 16.55 -7.18 -4.35
C PHE A 119 15.04 -7.11 -4.57
N GLY A 120 14.39 -6.07 -4.05
CA GLY A 120 12.94 -5.97 -3.99
C GLY A 120 12.36 -4.82 -4.81
N ILE A 121 11.24 -5.07 -5.48
CA ILE A 121 10.44 -4.04 -6.16
C ILE A 121 9.00 -4.17 -5.68
N ILE A 122 8.42 -3.07 -5.18
CA ILE A 122 6.99 -3.03 -4.88
C ILE A 122 6.26 -2.46 -6.10
N ILE A 123 5.19 -3.10 -6.50
CA ILE A 123 4.38 -2.72 -7.66
C ILE A 123 2.96 -2.43 -7.20
N ASN A 124 2.41 -1.32 -7.64
CA ASN A 124 0.97 -1.08 -7.69
C ASN A 124 0.52 -1.29 -9.13
N HIS A 125 -0.37 -2.26 -9.35
CA HIS A 125 -0.86 -2.63 -10.66
C HIS A 125 -2.37 -2.54 -10.73
N PHE A 126 -2.85 -1.95 -11.82
CA PHE A 126 -4.24 -1.88 -12.18
C PHE A 126 -4.40 -2.15 -13.67
N THR A 127 -5.41 -2.97 -14.00
CA THR A 127 -5.89 -3.17 -15.36
C THR A 127 -7.40 -3.38 -15.36
N LYS A 128 -8.05 -2.94 -16.43
CA LYS A 128 -9.46 -3.27 -16.68
C LYS A 128 -9.66 -4.74 -17.03
N ASN A 129 -8.67 -5.38 -17.66
CA ASN A 129 -8.77 -6.79 -18.04
C ASN A 129 -8.52 -7.66 -16.81
N ARG A 130 -9.59 -8.29 -16.29
CA ARG A 130 -9.52 -9.16 -15.09
C ARG A 130 -8.53 -10.31 -15.23
N VAL A 131 -8.30 -10.82 -16.46
CA VAL A 131 -7.37 -11.92 -16.69
C VAL A 131 -5.94 -11.45 -16.39
N LEU A 132 -5.55 -10.29 -16.93
CA LEU A 132 -4.21 -9.73 -16.76
C LEU A 132 -3.98 -9.05 -15.41
N LEU A 133 -4.97 -9.09 -14.50
CA LEU A 133 -4.91 -8.36 -13.24
C LEU A 133 -3.98 -9.00 -12.21
N GLU A 134 -3.73 -10.30 -12.32
CA GLU A 134 -2.92 -11.06 -11.38
C GLU A 134 -1.46 -11.15 -11.85
N LEU A 135 -0.59 -10.29 -11.33
CA LEU A 135 0.84 -10.30 -11.71
C LEU A 135 1.60 -11.55 -11.24
N ASN A 136 1.06 -12.30 -10.28
CA ASN A 136 1.64 -13.56 -9.81
C ASN A 136 1.30 -14.75 -10.71
N ASP A 137 0.45 -14.59 -11.74
CA ASP A 137 0.21 -15.62 -12.74
C ASP A 137 1.29 -15.58 -13.83
N GLN A 138 2.29 -16.44 -13.67
CA GLN A 138 3.43 -16.55 -14.60
C GLN A 138 3.03 -17.03 -16.00
N LYS A 139 1.83 -17.58 -16.20
CA LYS A 139 1.33 -17.94 -17.54
C LYS A 139 0.91 -16.71 -18.33
N LEU A 140 0.55 -15.63 -17.63
CA LEU A 140 0.08 -14.39 -18.21
C LEU A 140 1.18 -13.34 -18.25
N TRP A 141 1.99 -13.29 -17.19
CA TRP A 141 3.04 -12.28 -17.03
C TRP A 141 4.43 -12.92 -16.90
N THR A 142 5.35 -12.41 -17.70
CA THR A 142 6.79 -12.62 -17.59
C THR A 142 7.42 -11.36 -16.99
N LEU A 143 7.96 -11.49 -15.79
CA LEU A 143 8.64 -10.40 -15.08
C LEU A 143 10.15 -10.65 -15.17
N GLN A 144 10.91 -9.63 -15.54
CA GLN A 144 12.37 -9.74 -15.68
C GLN A 144 13.06 -8.49 -15.15
N LEU A 145 14.20 -8.68 -14.50
CA LEU A 145 15.08 -7.62 -14.05
C LEU A 145 16.39 -7.71 -14.84
N ASN A 146 16.71 -6.68 -15.61
CA ASN A 146 17.98 -6.54 -16.29
C ASN A 146 18.89 -5.59 -15.51
N ILE A 147 20.08 -6.06 -15.15
CA ILE A 147 21.14 -5.25 -14.53
C ILE A 147 22.41 -5.51 -15.31
N ASP A 148 23.00 -4.44 -15.86
CA ASP A 148 24.26 -4.50 -16.62
C ASP A 148 24.22 -5.55 -17.75
N GLY A 149 23.08 -5.64 -18.45
CA GLY A 149 22.89 -6.58 -19.56
C GLY A 149 22.62 -8.03 -19.15
N LYS A 150 22.51 -8.34 -17.85
CA LYS A 150 22.12 -9.67 -17.35
C LYS A 150 20.68 -9.67 -16.87
N ASP A 151 19.92 -10.67 -17.32
CA ASP A 151 18.52 -10.87 -16.92
C ASP A 151 18.39 -11.80 -15.71
N TYR A 152 17.54 -11.40 -14.78
CA TYR A 152 17.17 -12.15 -13.58
C TYR A 152 15.66 -12.36 -13.56
N SER A 153 15.26 -13.59 -13.28
CA SER A 153 13.85 -13.93 -13.02
C SER A 153 13.53 -13.71 -11.54
N PRO A 154 12.28 -13.35 -11.21
CA PRO A 154 11.87 -13.19 -9.82
C PRO A 154 11.95 -14.52 -9.08
N ASP A 155 12.49 -14.49 -7.87
CA ASP A 155 12.46 -15.61 -6.92
C ASP A 155 11.05 -15.76 -6.33
N SER A 156 10.37 -14.65 -6.08
CA SER A 156 8.96 -14.66 -5.66
C SER A 156 8.19 -13.41 -6.07
N ILE A 157 6.88 -13.58 -6.28
CA ILE A 157 5.92 -12.51 -6.55
C ILE A 157 4.81 -12.66 -5.53
N ILE A 158 4.80 -11.79 -4.52
CA ILE A 158 3.90 -11.89 -3.36
C ILE A 158 2.79 -10.85 -3.53
N TYR A 159 1.54 -11.32 -3.65
CA TYR A 159 0.39 -10.43 -3.60
C TYR A 159 0.20 -9.87 -2.19
N TYR A 160 0.19 -8.55 -2.07
CA TYR A 160 0.17 -7.85 -0.80
C TYR A 160 -1.24 -7.32 -0.49
N LYS A 161 -1.90 -7.93 0.50
CA LYS A 161 -3.29 -7.62 0.85
C LYS A 161 -3.45 -6.35 1.68
N ASN A 162 -2.45 -6.02 2.51
CA ASN A 162 -2.52 -4.89 3.43
C ASN A 162 -2.12 -3.59 2.70
N LYS A 163 -3.08 -2.94 2.06
CA LYS A 163 -2.84 -1.73 1.24
C LYS A 163 -2.29 -0.56 2.06
N ASP A 164 -2.70 -0.44 3.31
CA ASP A 164 -2.38 0.71 4.16
C ASP A 164 -0.88 0.78 4.46
N MET A 165 -0.23 -0.37 4.62
CA MET A 165 1.22 -0.44 4.79
C MET A 165 1.97 0.06 3.54
N LEU A 166 1.39 -0.08 2.35
CA LEU A 166 2.05 0.31 1.10
C LEU A 166 1.67 1.71 0.63
N SER A 167 0.71 2.37 1.28
CA SER A 167 0.26 3.73 0.96
C SER A 167 1.41 4.74 0.89
N SER A 168 2.42 4.61 1.76
CA SER A 168 3.60 5.46 1.75
C SER A 168 4.43 5.38 0.47
N TYR A 169 4.33 4.31 -0.32
CA TYR A 169 5.04 4.17 -1.59
C TYR A 169 4.26 4.67 -2.80
N PHE A 170 2.93 4.80 -2.69
CA PHE A 170 2.05 5.05 -3.84
C PHE A 170 1.05 6.16 -3.50
N PRO A 171 1.21 7.36 -4.09
CA PRO A 171 0.31 8.49 -3.83
C PRO A 171 -1.11 8.22 -4.32
N ASP A 172 -1.27 7.49 -5.42
CA ASP A 172 -2.56 7.27 -6.10
C ASP A 172 -3.16 5.88 -5.81
N ASN A 173 -3.08 5.42 -4.56
CA ASN A 173 -3.70 4.16 -4.19
C ASN A 173 -5.24 4.24 -4.32
N ASN A 174 -5.86 3.24 -4.95
CA ASN A 174 -7.31 3.19 -5.07
C ASN A 174 -7.88 1.80 -4.80
N TYR A 175 -9.21 1.70 -4.79
CA TYR A 175 -9.90 0.43 -4.53
C TYR A 175 -9.48 -0.69 -5.49
N TRP A 176 -9.16 -0.34 -6.73
CA TRP A 176 -8.78 -1.27 -7.79
C TRP A 176 -7.29 -1.57 -7.85
N SER A 177 -6.45 -0.82 -7.13
CA SER A 177 -5.03 -1.07 -6.99
C SER A 177 -4.76 -2.44 -6.38
N ARG A 178 -3.87 -3.19 -7.02
CA ARG A 178 -3.31 -4.43 -6.50
C ARG A 178 -1.82 -4.28 -6.28
N PHE A 179 -1.38 -4.63 -5.08
CA PHE A 179 0.00 -4.47 -4.70
C PHE A 179 0.73 -5.80 -4.74
N TYR A 180 1.96 -5.78 -5.24
CA TYR A 180 2.82 -6.95 -5.33
C TYR A 180 4.21 -6.59 -4.84
N LEU A 181 4.83 -7.48 -4.06
CA LEU A 181 6.25 -7.44 -3.75
C LEU A 181 6.95 -8.47 -4.63
N VAL A 182 7.82 -8.01 -5.51
CA VAL A 182 8.63 -8.85 -6.39
C VAL A 182 10.04 -8.91 -5.83
N LEU A 183 10.50 -10.12 -5.50
CA LEU A 183 11.81 -10.36 -4.93
C LEU A 183 12.69 -11.09 -5.94
N PHE A 184 13.93 -10.64 -6.05
CA PHE A 184 14.97 -11.24 -6.87
C PHE A 184 16.13 -11.67 -5.97
N LYS A 185 16.61 -12.90 -6.16
CA LYS A 185 17.89 -13.33 -5.58
C LYS A 185 19.00 -12.95 -6.54
N LEU A 186 19.85 -12.03 -6.11
CA LEU A 186 20.99 -11.58 -6.90
C LEU A 186 22.30 -12.18 -6.35
N PRO A 187 23.29 -12.45 -7.21
CA PRO A 187 24.63 -12.78 -6.77
C PRO A 187 25.22 -11.68 -5.86
N PRO A 188 25.93 -12.03 -4.77
CA PRO A 188 26.52 -11.05 -3.85
C PRO A 188 27.33 -9.92 -4.52
N PRO A 189 28.16 -10.18 -5.56
CA PRO A 189 28.92 -9.10 -6.21
C PRO A 189 28.08 -7.99 -6.83
N ILE A 190 26.85 -8.31 -7.23
CA ILE A 190 25.92 -7.34 -7.85
C ILE A 190 25.24 -6.51 -6.75
N LEU A 191 24.87 -7.15 -5.65
CA LEU A 191 24.32 -6.47 -4.48
C LEU A 191 25.34 -5.46 -3.93
N ASP A 192 26.59 -5.88 -3.74
CA ASP A 192 27.68 -5.01 -3.26
C ASP A 192 27.94 -3.82 -4.19
N LYS A 193 27.84 -4.03 -5.51
CA LYS A 193 27.97 -2.95 -6.51
C LYS A 193 26.84 -1.92 -6.36
N ILE A 194 25.59 -2.38 -6.23
CA ILE A 194 24.42 -1.50 -6.07
C ILE A 194 24.49 -0.75 -4.74
N GLU A 195 24.95 -1.39 -3.66
CA GLU A 195 25.07 -0.77 -2.34
C GLU A 195 26.23 0.25 -2.27
N SER A 196 27.40 -0.09 -2.80
CA SER A 196 28.61 0.75 -2.74
C SER A 196 28.52 2.06 -3.54
N VAL A 197 27.76 2.08 -4.64
CA VAL A 197 27.50 3.31 -5.41
C VAL A 197 26.70 4.33 -4.60
N ASN A 198 25.76 3.86 -3.77
CA ASN A 198 25.00 4.73 -2.87
C ASN A 198 25.87 5.33 -1.75
N VAL A 199 26.97 4.66 -1.36
CA VAL A 199 27.93 5.17 -0.37
C VAL A 199 28.87 6.22 -0.98
N ARG A 200 29.35 6.02 -2.21
CA ARG A 200 30.24 6.99 -2.88
C ARG A 200 29.57 8.31 -3.24
N GLN A 201 28.28 8.30 -3.62
CA GLN A 201 27.53 9.54 -3.89
C GLN A 201 27.43 10.46 -2.65
N LYS A 202 27.62 9.94 -1.44
CA LYS A 202 27.60 10.73 -0.19
C LYS A 202 28.89 11.52 0.04
N ASN A 203 30.00 11.14 -0.59
CA ASN A 203 31.32 11.69 -0.30
C ASN A 203 31.95 12.54 -1.42
N ASP A 204 31.57 12.34 -2.69
CA ASP A 204 32.22 13.03 -3.80
C ASP A 204 31.27 13.91 -4.61
N LYS A 205 31.33 15.23 -4.35
CA LYS A 205 30.73 16.26 -5.23
C LYS A 205 31.58 16.57 -6.48
N ASN A 206 32.78 15.99 -6.62
CA ASN A 206 33.77 16.41 -7.61
C ASN A 206 34.51 15.25 -8.32
N GLN A 207 33.80 14.25 -8.86
CA GLN A 207 34.44 13.28 -9.77
C GLN A 207 33.63 13.10 -11.06
N SER A 208 34.37 13.10 -12.18
CA SER A 208 33.89 13.02 -13.55
C SER A 208 33.03 11.77 -13.79
N LEU A 209 31.97 11.97 -14.58
CA LEU A 209 30.96 10.98 -14.91
C LEU A 209 31.56 9.79 -15.66
N PRO A 210 31.43 8.56 -15.15
CA PRO A 210 31.62 7.36 -15.97
C PRO A 210 30.47 7.22 -16.98
N GLN A 211 30.72 6.51 -18.08
CA GLN A 211 29.75 6.30 -19.16
C GLN A 211 28.41 5.77 -18.63
N ILE A 212 27.33 6.38 -19.12
CA ILE A 212 25.96 6.29 -18.60
C ILE A 212 25.33 4.89 -18.79
N ASP A 213 25.86 4.07 -19.70
CA ASP A 213 25.22 2.80 -20.09
C ASP A 213 25.41 1.65 -19.07
N ASP A 214 26.41 1.72 -18.18
CA ASP A 214 26.79 0.64 -17.24
C ASP A 214 26.09 0.71 -15.87
N ARG A 215 25.04 1.53 -15.74
CA ARG A 215 24.39 1.81 -14.44
C ARG A 215 22.87 1.73 -14.43
N THR A 216 22.27 1.10 -15.43
CA THR A 216 20.82 1.08 -15.55
C THR A 216 20.23 -0.22 -15.01
N ILE A 217 19.37 -0.10 -14.00
CA ILE A 217 18.51 -1.19 -13.53
C ILE A 217 17.21 -1.08 -14.31
N VAL A 218 16.86 -2.13 -15.04
CA VAL A 218 15.64 -2.18 -15.85
C VAL A 218 14.75 -3.30 -15.36
N PHE A 219 13.56 -2.98 -14.89
CA PHE A 219 12.52 -3.97 -14.60
C PHE A 219 11.49 -3.97 -15.73
N THR A 220 11.15 -5.14 -16.23
CA THR A 220 10.14 -5.32 -17.29
C THR A 220 9.04 -6.26 -16.85
N MET A 221 7.83 -5.94 -17.30
CA MET A 221 6.63 -6.77 -17.16
C MET A 221 6.07 -6.98 -18.55
N ASN A 222 6.04 -8.22 -19.00
CA ASN A 222 5.60 -8.58 -20.34
C ASN A 222 4.43 -9.56 -20.25
N SER A 223 3.42 -9.36 -21.08
CA SER A 223 2.32 -10.27 -21.35
C SER A 223 2.21 -10.41 -22.86
N GLY A 224 1.52 -11.46 -23.33
CA GLY A 224 1.28 -11.62 -24.78
C GLY A 224 0.60 -10.41 -25.45
N GLU A 225 0.00 -9.51 -24.66
CA GLU A 225 -0.72 -8.32 -25.14
C GLU A 225 -0.01 -7.00 -24.84
N MET A 226 1.00 -6.97 -23.94
CA MET A 226 1.51 -5.72 -23.39
C MET A 226 2.91 -5.85 -22.77
N GLN A 227 3.73 -4.81 -22.93
CA GLN A 227 5.02 -4.67 -22.26
C GLN A 227 5.11 -3.34 -21.48
N MET A 228 5.62 -3.40 -20.26
CA MET A 228 5.97 -2.24 -19.41
C MET A 228 7.44 -2.33 -19.00
N LYS A 229 8.09 -1.16 -18.91
CA LYS A 229 9.51 -1.02 -18.58
C LYS A 229 9.69 0.09 -17.55
N PHE A 230 10.38 -0.22 -16.45
CA PHE A 230 10.76 0.70 -15.39
C PHE A 230 12.28 0.76 -15.34
N SER A 231 12.84 1.97 -15.26
CA SER A 231 14.27 2.18 -15.37
C SER A 231 14.77 3.10 -14.27
N TRP A 232 15.83 2.69 -13.59
CA TRP A 232 16.51 3.45 -12.56
C TRP A 232 18.00 3.53 -12.87
N ILE A 233 18.59 4.67 -12.54
CA ILE A 233 20.04 4.88 -12.57
C ILE A 233 20.51 4.69 -11.12
N HIS A 234 21.47 3.80 -10.89
CA HIS A 234 22.11 3.65 -9.57
C HIS A 234 23.32 4.57 -9.44
#